data_AF-A0A0G0U3H1-F1
#
_entry.id   AF-A0A0G0U3H1-F1
#
_cell.length_a   1.000
_cell.length_b   1.000
_cell.length_c   1.000
_cell.angle_alpha   90.00
_cell.angle_beta   90.00
_cell.angle_gamma   90.00
#
_symmetry.space_group_name_H-M   'P 1'
#
loop_
_entity.id
_entity.type
_entity.pdbx_description
1 polymer ?
#
loop_
_entity_poly.entity_id
_entity_poly.type
_entity_poly.pdbx_seq_one_letter_code
_entity_poly.pdbx_strand_id
1 'polypeptide(L)'
;MTNLLTVADQALHDSLRTDGRLRYVNKALFPSKAYLFVCGDGHRAEQIEYLLRLMRGQQRDRVIVPHEFTCNGGPLLLAPSFGSPLGREFLVEQLLEAIEMKPDIDSVVLQAHAVCGAAHKRKIDLRGTMLLHREAKAEMAELLRKNGVTTISRIVSTFHFDYGDGHMKTLEFDVDNFE
;
A
#
# COMPACT_ATOMS: atom_id res chain seq x y z
N MET A 1 15.03 -17.58 5.48
CA MET A 1 14.77 -16.19 5.92
C MET A 1 14.39 -16.25 7.38
N THR A 2 15.08 -15.50 8.24
CA THR A 2 14.74 -15.39 9.66
C THR A 2 13.37 -14.74 9.78
N ASN A 3 12.47 -15.28 10.60
CA ASN A 3 11.23 -14.60 10.94
C ASN A 3 11.57 -13.23 11.52
N LEU A 4 11.28 -12.17 10.75
CA LEU A 4 11.61 -10.80 11.11
C LEU A 4 10.51 -10.13 11.94
N LEU A 5 9.35 -10.78 12.08
CA LEU A 5 8.30 -10.36 13.01
C LEU A 5 8.68 -10.79 14.43
N THR A 6 8.71 -9.82 15.34
CA THR A 6 8.92 -10.07 16.77
C THR A 6 7.67 -10.68 17.41
N VAL A 7 7.80 -11.19 18.64
CA VAL A 7 6.63 -11.64 19.45
C VAL A 7 5.61 -10.51 19.63
N ALA A 8 6.08 -9.27 19.78
CA ALA A 8 5.22 -8.10 19.88
C ALA A 8 4.48 -7.82 18.57
N ASP A 9 5.14 -7.98 17.42
CA ASP A 9 4.51 -7.81 16.11
C ASP A 9 3.44 -8.87 15.86
N GLN A 10 3.70 -10.12 16.28
CA GLN A 10 2.73 -11.21 16.18
C GLN A 10 1.51 -10.95 17.09
N ALA A 11 1.73 -10.51 18.33
CA ALA A 11 0.64 -10.17 19.24
C ALA A 11 -0.22 -9.01 18.73
N LEU A 12 0.41 -7.98 18.14
CA LEU A 12 -0.31 -6.88 17.50
C LEU A 12 -1.13 -7.37 16.31
N HIS A 13 -0.52 -8.17 15.44
CA HIS A 13 -1.20 -8.78 14.30
C HIS A 13 -2.44 -9.56 14.73
N ASP A 14 -2.30 -10.46 15.71
CA ASP A 14 -3.39 -11.34 16.15
C ASP A 14 -4.53 -10.57 16.83
N SER A 15 -4.17 -9.53 17.59
CA SER A 15 -5.14 -8.58 18.16
C SER A 15 -5.96 -7.89 17.08
N LEU A 16 -5.29 -7.31 16.07
CA LEU A 16 -5.98 -6.63 14.96
C LEU A 16 -6.85 -7.57 14.11
N ARG A 17 -6.44 -8.84 13.96
CA ARG A 17 -7.25 -9.87 13.31
C ARG A 17 -8.51 -10.19 14.11
N THR A 18 -8.38 -10.34 15.43
CA THR A 18 -9.48 -10.67 16.33
C THR A 18 -10.51 -9.54 16.37
N ASP A 19 -10.04 -8.29 16.40
CA ASP A 19 -10.89 -7.09 16.40
C ASP A 19 -11.47 -6.77 15.01
N GLY A 20 -11.12 -7.55 13.98
CA GLY A 20 -11.61 -7.34 12.62
C GLY A 20 -11.06 -6.09 11.93
N ARG A 21 -10.02 -5.45 12.48
CA ARG A 21 -9.28 -4.32 11.88
C ARG A 21 -8.29 -4.78 10.80
N LEU A 22 -7.91 -6.05 10.84
CA LEU A 22 -7.13 -6.71 9.81
C LEU A 22 -7.96 -7.82 9.18
N ARG A 23 -8.21 -7.77 7.88
CA ARG A 23 -9.05 -8.70 7.12
C ARG A 23 -8.29 -9.23 5.92
N TYR A 24 -8.70 -10.34 5.35
CA TYR A 24 -8.15 -10.75 4.05
C TYR A 24 -8.64 -9.80 2.98
N VAL A 25 -7.75 -9.40 2.08
CA VAL A 25 -8.18 -8.55 0.97
C VAL A 25 -9.17 -9.33 0.10
N ASN A 26 -10.34 -8.73 -0.12
CA ASN A 26 -11.35 -9.24 -1.03
C ASN A 26 -11.19 -8.57 -2.40
N LYS A 27 -11.45 -9.31 -3.49
CA LYS A 27 -11.50 -8.78 -4.87
C LYS A 27 -12.41 -7.55 -5.01
N ALA A 28 -13.47 -7.45 -4.20
CA ALA A 28 -14.38 -6.31 -4.22
C ALA A 28 -13.72 -4.98 -3.81
N LEU A 29 -12.60 -5.05 -3.10
CA LEU A 29 -11.83 -3.87 -2.69
C LEU A 29 -11.12 -3.21 -3.87
N PHE A 30 -10.72 -4.01 -4.86
CA PHE A 30 -9.84 -3.52 -5.91
C PHE A 30 -10.58 -2.97 -7.13
N PRO A 31 -10.17 -1.79 -7.61
CA PRO A 31 -10.66 -1.22 -8.86
C PRO A 31 -10.09 -1.97 -10.07
N SER A 32 -10.74 -1.82 -11.23
CA SER A 32 -10.24 -2.38 -12.50
C SER A 32 -9.05 -1.62 -13.08
N LYS A 33 -8.83 -0.37 -12.69
CA LYS A 33 -7.70 0.46 -13.14
C LYS A 33 -7.20 1.22 -11.92
N ALA A 34 -5.89 1.24 -11.70
CA ALA A 34 -5.33 1.96 -10.56
C ALA A 34 -3.90 2.41 -10.80
N TYR A 35 -3.55 3.51 -10.14
CA TYR A 35 -2.17 3.83 -9.80
C TYR A 35 -1.76 2.98 -8.59
N LEU A 36 -0.69 2.19 -8.72
CA LEU A 36 -0.27 1.24 -7.70
C LEU A 36 1.06 1.67 -7.08
N PHE A 37 1.04 2.07 -5.82
CA PHE A 37 2.24 2.38 -5.04
C PHE A 37 2.67 1.16 -4.23
N VAL A 38 3.85 0.62 -4.55
CA VAL A 38 4.40 -0.58 -3.92
C VAL A 38 5.87 -0.35 -3.53
N CYS A 39 6.35 -1.16 -2.60
CA CYS A 39 7.77 -1.16 -2.25
C CYS A 39 8.60 -1.86 -3.34
N GLY A 40 9.77 -1.31 -3.67
CA GLY A 40 10.74 -1.91 -4.61
C GLY A 40 11.54 -3.10 -4.07
N ASP A 41 11.06 -3.75 -3.01
CA ASP A 41 11.68 -4.97 -2.48
C ASP A 41 11.45 -6.13 -3.47
N GLY A 42 12.53 -6.63 -4.08
CA GLY A 42 12.48 -7.65 -5.12
C GLY A 42 11.90 -8.99 -4.66
N HIS A 43 11.87 -9.28 -3.36
CA HIS A 43 11.20 -10.46 -2.81
C HIS A 43 9.66 -10.35 -2.84
N ARG A 44 9.13 -9.21 -3.30
CA ARG A 44 7.69 -8.90 -3.31
C ARG A 44 7.07 -9.03 -4.70
N ALA A 45 7.81 -9.51 -5.70
CA ALA A 45 7.28 -9.76 -7.05
C ALA A 45 6.01 -10.63 -7.02
N GLU A 46 6.00 -11.70 -6.21
CA GLU A 46 4.84 -12.58 -6.08
C GLU A 46 3.64 -11.91 -5.37
N GLN A 47 3.87 -10.87 -4.56
CA GLN A 47 2.81 -10.09 -3.92
C GLN A 47 2.16 -9.12 -4.89
N ILE A 48 2.98 -8.48 -5.73
CA ILE A 48 2.49 -7.67 -6.84
C ILE A 48 1.67 -8.58 -7.75
N GLU A 49 2.15 -9.77 -8.12
CA GLU A 49 1.35 -10.73 -8.88
C GLU A 49 0.04 -11.09 -8.19
N TYR A 50 0.05 -11.34 -6.88
CA TYR A 50 -1.17 -11.63 -6.13
C TYR A 50 -2.17 -10.47 -6.17
N LEU A 51 -1.69 -9.23 -6.01
CA LEU A 51 -2.52 -8.03 -6.14
C LEU A 51 -3.07 -7.89 -7.53
N LEU A 52 -2.24 -8.07 -8.56
CA LEU A 52 -2.67 -8.05 -9.96
C LEU A 52 -3.70 -9.15 -10.24
N ARG A 53 -3.57 -10.35 -9.65
CA ARG A 53 -4.57 -11.43 -9.74
C ARG A 53 -5.89 -11.03 -9.07
N LEU A 54 -5.83 -10.43 -7.87
CA LEU A 54 -7.01 -9.95 -7.16
C LEU A 54 -7.71 -8.82 -7.91
N MET A 55 -6.95 -7.88 -8.45
CA MET A 55 -7.47 -6.83 -9.31
C MET A 55 -8.17 -7.47 -10.52
N ARG A 56 -7.51 -8.42 -11.22
CA ARG A 56 -8.02 -9.02 -12.46
C ARG A 56 -9.41 -9.65 -12.27
N GLY A 57 -9.65 -10.31 -11.13
CA GLY A 57 -10.88 -11.06 -10.90
C GLY A 57 -11.15 -12.10 -12.00
N GLN A 58 -12.24 -12.86 -11.89
CA GLN A 58 -12.60 -13.87 -12.91
C GLN A 58 -13.17 -13.27 -14.22
N GLN A 59 -13.15 -11.96 -14.39
CA GLN A 59 -13.68 -11.32 -15.59
C GLN A 59 -12.58 -11.24 -16.65
N ARG A 60 -12.63 -12.15 -17.62
CA ARG A 60 -11.69 -12.21 -18.77
C ARG A 60 -11.66 -10.92 -19.60
N ASP A 61 -12.65 -10.04 -19.41
CA ASP A 61 -12.88 -8.87 -20.26
C ASP A 61 -12.45 -7.54 -19.60
N ARG A 62 -11.86 -7.56 -18.40
CA ARG A 62 -11.32 -6.37 -17.74
C ARG A 62 -9.82 -6.23 -17.98
N VAL A 63 -9.44 -5.22 -18.76
CA VAL A 63 -8.03 -4.81 -18.91
C VAL A 63 -7.63 -4.01 -17.68
N ILE A 64 -6.76 -4.59 -16.86
CA ILE A 64 -6.19 -3.92 -15.70
C ILE A 64 -4.79 -3.48 -16.04
N VAL A 65 -4.63 -2.16 -16.12
CA VAL A 65 -3.35 -1.51 -16.37
C VAL A 65 -2.92 -0.84 -15.06
N PRO A 66 -2.19 -1.54 -14.17
CA PRO A 66 -1.56 -0.87 -13.05
C PRO A 66 -0.56 0.14 -13.62
N HIS A 67 -0.65 1.39 -13.19
CA HIS A 67 0.45 2.34 -13.38
C HIS A 67 1.29 2.30 -12.10
N GLU A 68 2.40 1.58 -12.15
CA GLU A 68 3.17 1.20 -10.97
C GLU A 68 4.19 2.28 -10.58
N PHE A 69 4.16 2.67 -9.30
CA PHE A 69 5.15 3.52 -8.65
C PHE A 69 5.90 2.66 -7.62
N THR A 70 7.16 2.36 -7.94
CA THR A 70 7.95 1.40 -7.18
C THR A 70 9.22 2.07 -6.66
N CYS A 71 9.32 2.20 -5.34
CA CYS A 71 10.47 2.81 -4.65
C CYS A 71 10.75 2.09 -3.34
N ASN A 72 11.99 2.14 -2.83
CA ASN A 72 12.31 1.59 -1.50
C ASN A 72 11.52 2.33 -0.41
N GLY A 73 10.68 1.62 0.33
CA GLY A 73 9.73 2.20 1.29
C GLY A 73 8.31 2.38 0.74
N GLY A 74 8.12 2.25 -0.58
CA GLY A 74 6.83 2.27 -1.25
C GLY A 74 5.94 3.43 -0.80
N PRO A 75 4.68 3.18 -0.39
CA PRO A 75 3.78 4.24 0.02
C PRO A 75 4.22 4.98 1.30
N LEU A 76 5.11 4.42 2.11
CA LEU A 76 5.59 5.11 3.33
C LEU A 76 6.34 6.41 3.01
N LEU A 77 6.87 6.54 1.79
CA LEU A 77 7.53 7.74 1.31
C LEU A 77 6.59 8.95 1.22
N LEU A 78 5.28 8.71 1.13
CA LEU A 78 4.27 9.77 1.11
C LEU A 78 4.02 10.33 2.50
N ALA A 79 4.28 9.57 3.57
CA ALA A 79 4.04 10.02 4.94
C ALA A 79 5.03 11.14 5.33
N PRO A 80 4.56 12.35 5.69
CA PRO A 80 5.42 13.44 6.15
C PRO A 80 6.39 13.02 7.25
N SER A 81 5.92 12.26 8.25
CA SER A 81 6.75 11.84 9.38
C SER A 81 7.80 10.78 9.02
N PHE A 82 7.70 10.12 7.85
CA PHE A 82 8.74 9.21 7.40
C PHE A 82 10.04 9.96 7.07
N GLY A 83 9.98 11.22 6.63
CA GLY A 83 11.16 12.04 6.33
C GLY A 83 12.03 11.46 5.21
N SER A 84 11.42 11.11 4.07
CA SER A 84 12.14 10.61 2.89
C SER A 84 12.94 11.71 2.18
N PRO A 85 14.19 11.45 1.75
CA PRO A 85 14.93 12.35 0.86
C PRO A 85 14.48 12.26 -0.62
N LEU A 86 13.89 11.13 -1.03
CA LEU A 86 13.09 11.05 -2.26
C LEU A 86 11.82 11.84 -1.95
N GLY A 87 11.81 13.13 -2.33
CA GLY A 87 10.78 14.08 -1.93
C GLY A 87 9.38 13.54 -2.24
N ARG A 88 8.48 13.69 -1.27
CA ARG A 88 7.05 13.39 -1.42
C ARG A 88 6.48 14.11 -2.64
N GLU A 89 6.94 15.34 -2.87
CA GLU A 89 6.57 16.20 -3.99
C GLU A 89 6.85 15.51 -5.33
N PHE A 90 8.00 14.84 -5.48
CA PHE A 90 8.34 14.13 -6.71
C PHE A 90 7.35 12.98 -7.01
N LEU A 91 7.01 12.17 -6.00
CA LEU A 91 6.05 11.07 -6.18
C LEU A 91 4.67 11.58 -6.60
N VAL A 92 4.32 12.78 -6.15
CA VAL A 92 3.03 13.41 -6.41
C VAL A 92 3.01 14.03 -7.78
N GLU A 93 4.06 14.74 -8.19
CA GLU A 93 4.23 15.25 -9.55
C GLU A 93 4.12 14.10 -10.57
N GLN A 94 4.81 12.99 -10.32
CA GLN A 94 4.73 11.81 -11.19
C GLN A 94 3.31 11.21 -11.25
N LEU A 95 2.57 11.22 -10.14
CA LEU A 95 1.17 10.81 -10.13
C LEU A 95 0.29 11.78 -10.92
N LEU A 96 0.47 13.08 -10.76
CA LEU A 96 -0.29 14.10 -11.48
C LEU A 96 -0.08 13.99 -12.99
N GLU A 97 1.17 13.85 -13.43
CA GLU A 97 1.51 13.58 -14.84
C GLU A 97 0.83 12.30 -15.33
N ALA A 98 0.84 11.23 -14.54
CA ALA A 98 0.20 9.97 -14.90
C ALA A 98 -1.33 10.11 -15.02
N ILE A 99 -1.96 10.91 -14.15
CA ILE A 99 -3.39 11.23 -14.18
C ILE A 99 -3.76 11.99 -15.44
N GLU A 100 -2.95 12.96 -15.86
CA GLU A 100 -3.16 13.70 -17.10
C GLU A 100 -3.06 12.77 -18.33
N MET A 101 -2.12 11.83 -18.32
CA MET A 101 -1.94 10.86 -19.42
C MET A 101 -3.01 9.77 -19.45
N LYS A 102 -3.58 9.41 -18.29
CA LYS A 102 -4.54 8.30 -18.12
C LYS A 102 -5.74 8.73 -17.27
N PRO A 103 -6.59 9.64 -17.78
CA PRO A 103 -7.70 10.22 -17.03
C PRO A 103 -8.83 9.22 -16.73
N ASP A 104 -8.80 8.03 -17.34
CA ASP A 104 -9.75 6.94 -17.14
C ASP A 104 -9.43 6.04 -15.94
N ILE A 105 -8.34 6.33 -15.21
CA ILE A 105 -8.00 5.69 -13.94
C ILE A 105 -8.56 6.55 -12.80
N ASP A 106 -9.43 5.97 -11.98
CA ASP A 106 -10.18 6.66 -10.93
C ASP A 106 -9.73 6.31 -9.50
N SER A 107 -8.64 5.53 -9.38
CA SER A 107 -8.27 4.91 -8.12
C SER A 107 -6.76 4.87 -7.90
N VAL A 108 -6.37 5.00 -6.64
CA VAL A 108 -5.00 4.79 -6.16
C VAL A 108 -4.99 3.63 -5.19
N VAL A 109 -4.01 2.73 -5.30
CA VAL A 109 -3.76 1.63 -4.36
C VAL A 109 -2.41 1.87 -3.70
N LEU A 110 -2.42 2.00 -2.38
CA LEU A 110 -1.22 2.08 -1.54
C LEU A 110 -0.99 0.72 -0.90
N GLN A 111 0.06 0.00 -1.30
CA GLN A 111 0.40 -1.30 -0.73
C GLN A 111 1.67 -1.18 0.13
N ALA A 112 1.50 -1.19 1.44
CA ALA A 112 2.61 -1.35 2.38
C ALA A 112 2.85 -2.85 2.68
N HIS A 113 3.99 -3.17 3.28
CA HIS A 113 4.27 -4.52 3.74
C HIS A 113 5.11 -4.50 5.02
N ALA A 114 4.92 -5.53 5.83
CA ALA A 114 5.83 -5.90 6.90
C ALA A 114 6.47 -7.26 6.62
N VAL A 115 7.77 -7.41 6.85
CA VAL A 115 8.70 -6.33 7.26
C VAL A 115 9.16 -5.48 6.08
N CYS A 116 9.30 -4.17 6.29
CA CYS A 116 9.82 -3.22 5.30
C CYS A 116 11.27 -2.84 5.63
N GLY A 117 12.19 -3.07 4.70
CA GLY A 117 13.61 -2.74 4.90
C GLY A 117 13.87 -1.24 5.12
N ALA A 118 13.10 -0.36 4.47
CA ALA A 118 13.23 1.08 4.64
C ALA A 118 12.76 1.55 6.03
N ALA A 119 11.67 0.99 6.55
CA ALA A 119 11.20 1.23 7.91
C ALA A 119 12.20 0.67 8.94
N HIS A 120 12.69 -0.55 8.73
CA HIS A 120 13.66 -1.20 9.61
C HIS A 120 14.98 -0.41 9.71
N LYS A 121 15.49 0.12 8.58
CA LYS A 121 16.69 0.99 8.58
C LYS A 121 16.52 2.22 9.49
N ARG A 122 15.29 2.69 9.67
CA ARG A 122 14.94 3.81 10.54
C ARG A 122 14.48 3.39 11.95
N LYS A 123 14.62 2.10 12.31
CA LYS A 123 14.18 1.52 13.59
C LYS A 123 12.68 1.70 13.85
N ILE A 124 11.88 1.71 12.80
CA ILE A 124 10.43 1.79 12.88
C ILE A 124 9.89 0.37 13.02
N ASP A 125 9.07 0.14 14.04
CA ASP A 125 8.42 -1.14 14.30
C ASP A 125 7.18 -1.33 13.41
N LEU A 126 6.49 -2.48 13.56
CA LEU A 126 5.28 -2.76 12.79
C LEU A 126 4.21 -1.69 13.03
N ARG A 127 3.96 -1.31 14.29
CA ARG A 127 2.95 -0.31 14.64
C ARG A 127 3.25 1.02 13.98
N GLY A 128 4.49 1.49 14.05
CA GLY A 128 4.95 2.70 13.37
C GLY A 128 4.80 2.60 11.87
N THR A 129 5.08 1.45 11.27
CA THR A 129 4.88 1.22 9.83
C THR A 129 3.41 1.35 9.43
N MET A 130 2.49 0.83 10.26
CA MET A 130 1.05 0.93 10.04
C MET A 130 0.53 2.37 10.21
N LEU A 131 1.03 3.11 11.21
CA LEU A 131 0.74 4.53 11.40
C LEU A 131 1.22 5.38 10.22
N LEU A 132 2.44 5.13 9.73
CA LEU A 132 2.96 5.78 8.53
C LEU A 132 2.14 5.46 7.30
N HIS A 133 1.63 4.23 7.18
CA HIS A 133 0.78 3.87 6.06
C HIS A 133 -0.57 4.61 6.09
N ARG A 134 -1.15 4.80 7.28
CA ARG A 134 -2.33 5.65 7.49
C ARG A 134 -2.04 7.10 7.10
N GLU A 135 -0.92 7.63 7.56
CA GLU A 135 -0.49 9.00 7.26
C GLU A 135 -0.28 9.19 5.75
N ALA A 136 0.34 8.23 5.07
CA ALA A 136 0.50 8.22 3.61
C ALA A 136 -0.84 8.28 2.85
N LYS A 137 -1.88 7.56 3.32
CA LYS A 137 -3.23 7.62 2.74
C LYS A 137 -3.84 9.01 2.91
N ALA A 138 -3.77 9.57 4.12
CA ALA A 138 -4.28 10.90 4.40
C ALA A 138 -3.56 11.98 3.58
N GLU A 139 -2.25 11.87 3.47
CA GLU A 139 -1.43 12.80 2.68
C GLU A 139 -1.76 12.69 1.19
N MET A 140 -1.92 11.48 0.64
CA MET A 140 -2.36 11.29 -0.74
C MET A 140 -3.72 11.97 -1.01
N ALA A 141 -4.70 11.78 -0.11
CA ALA A 141 -6.00 12.42 -0.23
C ALA A 141 -5.90 13.96 -0.22
N GLU A 142 -5.11 14.51 0.70
CA GLU A 142 -4.91 15.95 0.84
C GLU A 142 -4.19 16.54 -0.37
N LEU A 143 -3.21 15.85 -0.93
CA LEU A 143 -2.45 16.30 -2.09
C LEU A 143 -3.30 16.27 -3.37
N LEU A 144 -4.09 15.22 -3.58
CA LEU A 144 -5.04 15.17 -4.70
C LEU A 144 -6.05 16.33 -4.60
N ARG A 145 -6.57 16.60 -3.39
CA ARG A 145 -7.48 17.72 -3.13
C ARG A 145 -6.84 19.08 -3.40
N LYS A 146 -5.62 19.32 -2.90
CA LYS A 146 -4.87 20.58 -3.10
C LYS A 146 -4.59 20.87 -4.57
N ASN A 147 -4.35 19.83 -5.37
CA ASN A 147 -4.09 19.94 -6.80
C ASN A 147 -5.37 19.90 -7.66
N GLY A 148 -6.56 19.91 -7.05
CA GLY A 148 -7.84 19.95 -7.79
C GLY A 148 -8.14 18.68 -8.58
N VAL A 149 -7.53 17.55 -8.22
CA VAL A 149 -7.78 16.26 -8.90
C VAL A 149 -9.15 15.73 -8.50
N THR A 150 -10.03 15.57 -9.50
CA THR A 150 -11.40 15.07 -9.31
C THR A 150 -11.65 13.68 -9.92
N THR A 151 -10.73 13.21 -10.76
CA THR A 151 -10.82 11.89 -11.42
C THR A 151 -10.61 10.74 -10.42
N ILE A 152 -9.77 10.94 -9.41
CA ILE A 152 -9.52 9.95 -8.36
C ILE A 152 -10.67 9.98 -7.34
N SER A 153 -11.54 8.97 -7.39
CA SER A 153 -12.67 8.80 -6.48
C SER A 153 -12.36 7.89 -5.28
N ARG A 154 -11.23 7.15 -5.33
CA ARG A 154 -10.91 6.15 -4.32
C ARG A 154 -9.41 6.02 -4.06
N ILE A 155 -9.05 5.91 -2.78
CA ILE A 155 -7.71 5.51 -2.33
C ILE A 155 -7.86 4.24 -1.49
N VAL A 156 -7.34 3.14 -2.01
CA VAL A 156 -7.31 1.82 -1.35
C VAL A 156 -5.99 1.68 -0.61
N SER A 157 -6.03 1.21 0.64
CA SER A 157 -4.83 0.92 1.42
C SER A 157 -4.81 -0.54 1.82
N THR A 158 -3.72 -1.21 1.54
CA THR A 158 -3.53 -2.64 1.81
C THR A 158 -2.18 -2.86 2.44
N PHE A 159 -2.11 -3.81 3.37
CA PHE A 159 -0.92 -4.05 4.17
C PHE A 159 -0.59 -5.54 4.16
N HIS A 160 0.52 -5.89 3.54
CA HIS A 160 0.96 -7.27 3.46
C HIS A 160 1.74 -7.66 4.70
N PHE A 161 1.47 -8.85 5.25
CA PHE A 161 2.23 -9.44 6.35
C PHE A 161 2.93 -10.70 5.85
N ASP A 162 4.26 -10.69 5.91
CA ASP A 162 5.08 -11.85 5.58
C ASP A 162 5.38 -12.66 6.85
N TYR A 163 4.81 -13.85 6.94
CA TYR A 163 4.98 -14.76 8.08
C TYR A 163 6.20 -15.70 7.94
N GLY A 164 7.00 -15.56 6.87
CA GLY A 164 8.21 -16.37 6.65
C GLY A 164 7.96 -17.87 6.41
N ASP A 165 6.71 -18.31 6.35
CA ASP A 165 6.29 -19.72 6.18
C ASP A 165 6.02 -20.10 4.70
N GLY A 166 6.27 -19.18 3.77
CA GLY A 166 5.99 -19.37 2.34
C GLY A 166 4.50 -19.25 1.98
N HIS A 167 3.61 -19.03 2.96
CA HIS A 167 2.21 -18.73 2.70
C HIS A 167 1.99 -17.21 2.67
N MET A 168 2.14 -16.64 1.47
CA MET A 168 1.82 -15.22 1.26
C MET A 168 0.33 -14.95 1.52
N LYS A 169 0.04 -14.08 2.49
CA LYS A 169 -1.31 -13.59 2.77
C LYS A 169 -1.30 -12.08 2.78
N THR A 170 -1.88 -11.46 1.76
CA THR A 170 -2.12 -10.00 1.79
C THR A 170 -3.38 -9.71 2.56
N LEU A 171 -3.26 -8.80 3.51
CA LEU A 171 -4.35 -8.37 4.37
C LEU A 171 -4.78 -6.94 4.02
N GLU A 172 -6.07 -6.72 4.04
CA GLU A 172 -6.67 -5.40 4.10
C GLU A 172 -6.60 -4.95 5.54
N PHE A 173 -6.01 -3.78 5.73
CA PHE A 173 -5.88 -3.16 7.01
C PHE A 173 -6.79 -1.94 7.02
N ASP A 174 -7.70 -1.88 7.99
CA ASP A 174 -8.57 -0.73 8.22
C ASP A 174 -7.72 0.43 8.76
N VAL A 175 -7.00 1.05 7.83
CA VAL A 175 -6.03 2.10 8.10
C VAL A 175 -6.70 3.32 8.76
N ASP A 176 -7.99 3.54 8.49
CA ASP A 176 -8.72 4.73 8.95
C ASP A 176 -9.04 4.66 10.45
N ASN A 177 -9.19 3.44 10.99
CA ASN A 177 -9.55 3.17 12.39
C ASN A 177 -8.38 2.64 13.24
N PHE A 178 -7.13 2.89 12.83
CA PHE A 178 -5.94 2.48 13.58
C PHE A 178 -5.35 3.61 14.41
N GLU A 179 -5.30 3.40 15.73
CA GLU A 179 -4.80 4.34 16.74
C GLU A 179 -3.38 4.03 17.23
#